data_AF-A0A1I8C291-F1
#
_entry.id   AF-A0A1I8C291-F1
#
_cell.length_a   1.000
_cell.length_b   1.000
_cell.length_c   1.000
_cell.angle_alpha   90.00
_cell.angle_beta   90.00
_cell.angle_gamma   90.00
#
_symmetry.space_group_name_H-M   'P 1'
#
loop_
_entity.id
_entity.type
_entity.pdbx_description
1 polymer ?
#
loop_
_entity_poly.entity_id
_entity_poly.type
_entity_poly.pdbx_seq_one_letter_code
_entity_poly.pdbx_strand_id
1 'polypeptide(L)' 'MTKNDKKSQIIDAKLVDALLAAKWKKQGFENLCCLRCIQTRDTNFGTNCICRVPKSKLDAGRVIECIHCGCRGCSG' A
#
# COMPACT_ATOMS: atom_id res chain seq x y z
N MET A 1 5.56 13.65 28.38
CA MET A 1 5.49 12.58 27.36
C MET A 1 5.24 13.23 26.01
N THR A 2 6.28 13.28 25.17
CA THR A 2 6.21 13.97 23.88
C THR A 2 5.52 13.07 22.85
N LYS A 3 4.90 13.65 21.81
CA LYS A 3 4.17 12.89 20.77
C LYS A 3 5.06 11.88 20.02
N ASN A 4 6.38 12.06 20.04
CA ASN A 4 7.35 11.15 19.42
C ASN A 4 7.50 9.82 20.18
N ASP A 5 7.39 9.85 21.52
CA ASP A 5 7.55 8.67 22.37
C ASP A 5 6.46 7.62 22.10
N LYS A 6 5.22 8.07 21.90
CA LYS A 6 4.07 7.20 21.59
C LYS A 6 4.16 6.58 20.20
N LYS A 7 4.78 7.27 19.22
CA LYS A 7 4.89 6.80 17.84
C LYS A 7 5.95 5.70 17.68
N SER A 8 7.04 5.78 18.43
CA SER A 8 8.02 4.69 18.51
C SER A 8 7.38 3.46 19.15
N GLN A 9 6.68 3.62 20.27
CA GLN A 9 6.07 2.52 21.02
C GLN A 9 5.14 1.62 20.19
N ILE A 10 4.30 2.17 19.30
CA ILE A 10 3.41 1.37 18.45
C ILE A 10 4.17 0.59 17.35
N ILE A 11 5.31 1.11 16.89
CA ILE A 11 6.17 0.42 15.91
C ILE A 11 6.98 -0.65 16.63
N ASP A 12 7.54 -0.33 17.80
CA ASP A 12 8.33 -1.23 18.64
C ASP A 12 7.47 -2.39 19.17
N ALA A 13 6.20 -2.12 19.51
CA ALA A 13 5.20 -3.11 19.88
C ALA A 13 4.67 -3.93 18.68
N LYS A 14 5.22 -3.73 17.46
CA LYS A 14 4.82 -4.42 16.22
C LYS A 14 3.34 -4.32 15.87
N LEU A 15 2.68 -3.25 16.31
CA LEU A 15 1.27 -3.00 15.98
C LEU A 15 1.10 -2.45 14.56
N VAL A 16 2.15 -1.83 14.02
CA VAL A 16 2.18 -1.26 12.67
C VAL A 16 3.50 -1.62 12.00
N ASP A 17 3.43 -2.02 10.73
CA ASP A 17 4.62 -2.23 9.91
C ASP A 17 5.30 -0.88 9.61
N ALA A 18 6.53 -0.72 10.11
CA ALA A 18 7.32 0.50 9.97
C ALA A 18 7.58 0.87 8.49
N LEU A 19 7.82 -0.13 7.64
CA LEU A 19 8.13 0.07 6.22
C LEU A 19 6.87 0.51 5.48
N LEU A 20 5.71 -0.08 5.78
CA LEU A 20 4.43 0.36 5.23
C LEU A 20 4.09 1.79 5.67
N ALA A 21 4.25 2.09 6.96
CA ALA A 21 4.02 3.44 7.50
C ALA A 21 4.98 4.48 6.89
N ALA A 22 6.21 4.09 6.55
CA ALA A 22 7.14 4.96 5.85
C ALA A 22 6.69 5.24 4.40
N LYS A 23 6.04 4.28 3.72
CA LYS A 23 5.48 4.47 2.38
C LYS A 23 4.27 5.41 2.40
N TRP A 24 3.39 5.31 3.39
CA TRP A 24 2.23 6.21 3.50
C TRP A 24 2.58 7.69 3.61
N LYS A 25 3.80 8.03 4.06
CA LYS A 25 4.30 9.42 4.07
C LYS A 25 4.70 9.94 2.70
N LYS A 26 4.86 9.07 1.70
CA LYS A 26 5.27 9.45 0.34
C LYS A 26 4.03 9.77 -0.51
N GLN A 27 4.15 10.82 -1.31
CA GLN A 27 3.07 11.22 -2.21
C GLN A 27 2.68 10.08 -3.17
N GLY A 28 1.38 9.83 -3.28
CA GLY A 28 0.79 8.79 -4.12
C GLY A 28 0.75 7.40 -3.48
N PHE A 29 1.20 7.22 -2.24
CA PHE A 29 1.15 5.96 -1.49
C PHE A 29 0.30 6.05 -0.22
N GLU A 30 -0.48 7.11 -0.04
CA GLU A 30 -1.24 7.42 1.17
C GLU A 30 -2.22 6.29 1.54
N ASN A 31 -2.78 5.62 0.52
CA ASN A 31 -3.73 4.52 0.67
C ASN A 31 -3.15 3.15 0.29
N LEU A 32 -1.82 2.99 0.37
CA LEU A 32 -1.16 1.73 -0.03
C LEU A 32 -1.63 0.55 0.83
N CYS A 33 -2.08 -0.52 0.18
CA CYS A 33 -2.65 -1.70 0.82
C CYS A 33 -1.61 -2.64 1.46
N CYS A 34 -0.46 -2.84 0.80
CA CYS A 34 0.62 -3.71 1.29
C CYS A 34 1.92 -3.43 0.51
N LEU A 35 3.05 -3.89 1.06
CA LEU A 35 4.36 -3.73 0.42
C LEU A 35 4.52 -4.60 -0.83
N ARG A 36 3.86 -5.76 -0.90
CA ARG A 36 3.93 -6.66 -2.06
C ARG A 36 3.38 -6.02 -3.33
N CYS A 37 2.34 -5.19 -3.22
CA CYS A 37 1.72 -4.54 -4.38
C CYS A 37 2.58 -3.48 -5.09
N ILE A 38 3.69 -3.07 -4.49
CA ILE A 38 4.66 -2.11 -5.06
C ILE A 38 6.01 -2.75 -5.32
N GLN A 39 6.13 -4.06 -5.09
CA GLN A 39 7.36 -4.80 -5.20
C GLN A 39 7.43 -5.42 -6.60
N THR A 40 8.21 -4.81 -7.49
CA THR A 40 8.27 -5.21 -8.91
C THR A 40 8.73 -6.65 -9.11
N ARG A 41 9.65 -7.15 -8.26
CA ARG A 41 10.13 -8.55 -8.29
C ARG A 41 9.05 -9.61 -8.03
N ASP A 42 7.93 -9.23 -7.41
CA ASP A 42 6.86 -10.18 -7.05
C ASP A 42 5.84 -10.35 -8.19
N THR A 43 6.12 -9.79 -9.38
CA THR A 43 5.29 -9.91 -10.58
C THR A 43 6.11 -10.39 -11.78
N ASN A 44 5.47 -11.12 -12.71
CA ASN A 44 6.13 -11.72 -13.86
C ASN A 44 6.80 -10.72 -14.82
N PHE A 45 6.28 -9.49 -14.89
CA PHE A 45 6.74 -8.46 -15.82
C PHE A 45 7.44 -7.28 -15.13
N GLY A 46 7.79 -7.41 -13.84
CA GLY A 46 8.48 -6.33 -13.12
C GLY A 46 7.62 -5.08 -12.90
N THR A 47 6.29 -5.21 -12.87
CA THR A 47 5.36 -4.11 -12.71
C THR A 47 4.75 -4.07 -11.30
N ASN A 48 4.07 -2.97 -10.97
CA ASN A 48 3.27 -2.92 -9.74
C ASN A 48 1.96 -3.67 -9.93
N CYS A 49 1.32 -4.05 -8.82
CA CYS A 49 0.04 -4.73 -8.86
C CYS A 49 -1.05 -3.85 -9.49
N ILE A 50 -2.05 -4.48 -10.13
CA ILE A 50 -3.22 -3.81 -10.74
C ILE A 50 -3.95 -2.88 -9.78
N CYS A 51 -3.92 -3.16 -8.48
CA CYS A 51 -4.53 -2.29 -7.47
C CYS A 51 -3.88 -0.90 -7.37
N ARG A 52 -2.68 -0.70 -7.94
CA ARG A 52 -2.00 0.60 -8.01
C ARG A 52 -2.38 1.41 -9.24
N VAL A 53 -3.21 0.87 -10.13
CA VAL A 53 -3.75 1.62 -11.27
C VAL A 53 -4.92 2.48 -10.78
N PRO A 54 -4.92 3.81 -11.02
CA PRO A 54 -6.03 4.69 -10.68
C PRO A 54 -7.33 4.24 -11.36
N LYS A 55 -8.46 4.35 -10.66
CA LYS A 55 -9.76 3.92 -11.22
C LYS A 55 -10.14 4.65 -12.50
N SER A 56 -9.70 5.89 -12.68
CA SER A 56 -9.91 6.67 -13.91
C SER A 56 -9.24 6.10 -15.15
N LYS A 57 -8.25 5.21 -14.98
CA LYS A 57 -7.55 4.52 -16.08
C LYS A 57 -8.02 3.08 -16.26
N LEU A 58 -8.97 2.62 -15.45
CA LEU A 58 -9.59 1.30 -15.58
C LEU A 58 -10.91 1.42 -16.33
N ASP A 59 -11.30 0.34 -16.99
CA ASP A 59 -12.59 0.25 -17.68
C ASP A 59 -13.75 0.51 -16.70
N ALA A 60 -14.74 1.28 -17.14
CA ALA A 60 -15.92 1.59 -16.33
C ALA A 60 -16.64 0.29 -15.94
N GLY A 61 -16.85 0.09 -14.63
CA GLY A 61 -17.52 -1.10 -14.08
C GLY A 61 -16.60 -2.30 -13.82
N ARG A 62 -15.30 -2.22 -14.16
CA ARG A 62 -14.36 -3.29 -13.82
C ARG A 62 -14.08 -3.33 -12.32
N VAL A 63 -14.59 -4.35 -11.65
CA VAL A 63 -14.22 -4.65 -10.27
C VAL A 63 -12.85 -5.31 -10.28
N ILE A 64 -11.88 -4.67 -9.63
CA ILE A 64 -10.55 -5.24 -9.41
C ILE A 64 -10.46 -5.83 -8.01
N GLU A 65 -9.78 -6.96 -7.89
CA GLU A 65 -9.41 -7.57 -6.61
C GLU A 65 -7.95 -8.03 -6.68
N CYS A 66 -7.14 -7.58 -5.73
CA CYS A 66 -5.73 -7.93 -5.67
C CYS A 66 -5.55 -9.37 -5.18
N ILE A 67 -4.81 -10.19 -5.93
CA ILE A 67 -4.48 -11.57 -5.53
C ILE A 67 -3.60 -11.67 -4.27
N HIS A 68 -2.93 -10.59 -3.88
CA HIS A 68 -2.00 -10.60 -2.74
C HIS A 68 -2.65 -10.20 -1.42
N CYS A 69 -3.66 -9.34 -1.45
CA CYS A 69 -4.27 -8.78 -0.24
C CYS A 69 -5.78 -8.51 -0.35
N GLY A 70 -6.42 -8.83 -1.48
CA GLY A 70 -7.86 -8.66 -1.68
C GLY A 70 -8.33 -7.21 -1.84
N CYS A 71 -7.42 -6.23 -1.94
CA CYS A 71 -7.82 -4.84 -2.07
C CYS A 71 -8.44 -4.53 -3.45
N ARG A 72 -9.32 -3.52 -3.51
CA ARG A 72 -10.06 -3.12 -4.72
C ARG A 72 -9.61 -1.78 -5.31
N GLY A 73 -8.31 -1.51 -5.18
CA GLY A 73 -7.68 -0.26 -5.57
C GLY A 73 -7.11 0.49 -4.38
N CYS A 74 -5.83 0.89 -4.50
CA CYS A 74 -5.05 1.55 -3.46
C CYS A 74 -4.31 2.81 -4.00
N SER A 75 -4.76 3.31 -5.16
CA SER A 75 -4.21 4.48 -5.86
C SER A 75 -5.23 5.60 -6.07
N GLY A 76 -6.36 5.55 -5.34
CA GLY A 76 -7.54 6.38 -5.61
C GLY A 76 -8.55 5.64 -6.48
#